data_AF-A0A1E3AN56-F1
#
_entry.id   AF-A0A1E3AN56-F1
#
_cell.length_a   1.000
_cell.length_b   1.000
_cell.length_c   1.000
_cell.angle_alpha   90.00
_cell.angle_beta   90.00
_cell.angle_gamma   90.00
#
_symmetry.space_group_name_H-M   'P 1'
#
loop_
_entity.id
_entity.type
_entity.pdbx_description
1 polymer ?
#
loop_
_entity_poly.entity_id
_entity_poly.type
_entity_poly.pdbx_seq_one_letter_code
_entity_poly.pdbx_strand_id
1 'polypeptide(L)'
;MSIASGYKKFKKYILTSSGFQLVSHWTKANTLEFDDGKTAQDKLGAIDGISSSRESNSDKIAASTALVSELNSDLGGCQFGFTFDGLPGYKKVGADTVYPFKGWYYLGEGYSFDLKSFTDYSHFTIDNFIVGSSSAGASQSGGHGEFNTYAKINGFSLSKSYDNKLGILTINGYSQLAGCWDIDGYWRYTVTQNVKCFAYLIYK
;
A
#
# COMPACT_ATOMS: atom_id res chain seq x y z
N MET A 1 -26.74 30.03 -32.27
CA MET A 1 -25.92 28.92 -32.80
C MET A 1 -25.50 29.28 -34.21
N SER A 2 -24.26 29.72 -34.39
CA SER A 2 -23.71 30.07 -35.70
C SER A 2 -23.06 28.82 -36.28
N ILE A 3 -23.63 28.26 -37.36
CA ILE A 3 -22.84 27.48 -38.31
C ILE A 3 -21.77 28.44 -38.82
N ALA A 4 -20.49 28.03 -38.77
CA ALA A 4 -19.41 28.81 -39.37
C ALA A 4 -19.83 29.18 -40.81
N SER A 5 -20.13 30.46 -41.00
CA SER A 5 -20.75 31.00 -42.20
C SER A 5 -19.78 30.81 -43.37
N GLY A 6 -20.02 29.80 -44.22
CA GLY A 6 -19.19 29.56 -45.41
C GLY A 6 -19.28 28.17 -46.04
N TYR A 7 -19.72 27.13 -45.31
CA TYR A 7 -19.62 25.76 -45.83
C TYR A 7 -20.88 25.30 -46.59
N LYS A 8 -20.73 25.01 -47.89
CA LYS A 8 -21.76 24.38 -48.73
C LYS A 8 -21.47 22.88 -48.89
N LYS A 9 -22.48 22.04 -48.75
CA LYS A 9 -22.37 20.59 -48.98
C LYS A 9 -22.44 20.28 -50.47
N PHE A 10 -21.35 19.80 -51.05
CA PHE A 10 -21.29 19.36 -52.44
C PHE A 10 -21.28 17.84 -52.52
N LYS A 11 -22.09 17.25 -53.41
CA LYS A 11 -21.99 15.83 -53.78
C LYS A 11 -21.05 15.72 -54.98
N LYS A 12 -20.03 14.88 -54.90
CA LYS A 12 -19.05 14.68 -55.97
C LYS A 12 -19.49 13.52 -56.86
N TYR A 13 -19.90 13.84 -58.08
CA TYR A 13 -20.20 12.84 -59.12
C TYR A 13 -19.00 12.72 -60.06
N ILE A 14 -18.64 11.49 -60.42
CA ILE A 14 -17.67 11.24 -61.49
C ILE A 14 -18.45 10.78 -62.71
N LEU A 15 -18.15 11.36 -63.87
CA LEU A 15 -18.67 10.91 -65.14
C LEU A 15 -17.97 9.60 -65.52
N THR A 16 -18.74 8.54 -65.69
CA THR A 16 -18.29 7.26 -66.23
C THR A 16 -18.97 6.98 -67.58
N SER A 17 -18.59 5.90 -68.25
CA SER A 17 -19.22 5.48 -69.52
C SER A 17 -20.72 5.19 -69.39
N SER A 18 -21.22 4.97 -68.18
CA SER A 18 -22.63 4.73 -67.84
C SER A 18 -23.32 5.95 -67.20
N GLY A 19 -22.67 7.13 -67.21
CA GLY A 19 -23.23 8.39 -66.72
C GLY A 19 -22.61 8.87 -65.40
N PHE A 20 -23.26 9.84 -64.74
CA PHE A 20 -22.76 10.37 -63.47
C PHE A 20 -23.02 9.41 -62.33
N GLN A 21 -21.95 8.91 -61.72
CA GLN A 21 -22.03 8.04 -60.55
C GLN A 21 -21.58 8.78 -59.30
N LEU A 22 -22.36 8.64 -58.23
CA LEU A 22 -21.96 9.09 -56.91
C LEU A 22 -20.90 8.11 -56.40
N VAL A 23 -19.72 8.62 -56.09
CA VAL A 23 -18.61 7.80 -55.59
C VAL A 23 -18.21 8.25 -54.19
N SER A 24 -17.76 7.30 -53.37
CA SER A 24 -17.11 7.60 -52.09
C SER A 24 -15.68 8.08 -52.35
N HIS A 25 -15.28 9.19 -51.73
CA HIS A 25 -13.91 9.69 -51.78
C HIS A 25 -13.19 9.33 -50.48
N TRP A 26 -12.05 8.66 -50.59
CA TRP A 26 -11.18 8.33 -49.45
C TRP A 26 -9.97 9.26 -49.49
N THR A 27 -9.68 9.96 -48.39
CA THR A 27 -8.51 10.84 -48.25
C THR A 27 -7.53 10.25 -47.26
N LYS A 28 -6.22 10.38 -47.51
CA LYS A 28 -5.18 9.99 -46.55
C LYS A 28 -5.06 11.07 -45.46
N ALA A 29 -4.72 10.67 -44.24
CA ALA A 29 -4.59 11.60 -43.11
C ALA A 29 -3.54 12.71 -43.36
N ASN A 30 -2.46 12.42 -44.09
CA ASN A 30 -1.44 13.42 -44.48
C ASN A 30 -1.88 14.39 -45.60
N THR A 31 -3.08 14.21 -46.17
CA THR A 31 -3.61 15.07 -47.24
C THR A 31 -4.79 15.93 -46.79
N LEU A 32 -5.24 15.76 -45.54
CA LEU A 32 -6.31 16.54 -44.95
C LEU A 32 -5.69 17.59 -44.02
N GLU A 33 -5.79 18.87 -44.35
CA GLU A 33 -5.19 19.97 -43.59
C GLU A 33 -6.25 20.67 -42.73
N PHE A 34 -5.92 20.94 -41.47
CA PHE A 34 -6.71 21.79 -40.58
C PHE A 34 -6.38 23.27 -40.83
N ASP A 35 -7.21 24.16 -40.30
CA ASP A 35 -7.13 25.62 -40.48
C ASP A 35 -5.82 26.25 -39.99
N ASP A 36 -5.10 25.57 -39.11
CA ASP A 36 -3.79 25.97 -38.59
C ASP A 36 -2.60 25.49 -39.46
N GLY A 37 -2.86 24.97 -40.65
CA GLY A 37 -1.85 24.52 -41.60
C GLY A 37 -1.21 23.17 -41.27
N LYS A 38 -1.78 22.43 -40.31
CA LYS A 38 -1.30 21.09 -39.93
C LYS A 38 -2.18 20.00 -40.52
N THR A 39 -1.59 18.87 -40.89
CA THR A 39 -2.36 17.75 -41.44
C THR A 39 -3.14 17.01 -40.36
N ALA A 40 -4.11 16.20 -40.76
CA ALA A 40 -4.80 15.28 -39.87
C ALA A 40 -3.87 14.20 -39.32
N GLN A 41 -2.80 13.87 -40.03
CA GLN A 41 -1.73 13.06 -39.49
C GLN A 41 -0.97 13.80 -38.37
N ASP A 42 -0.66 15.08 -38.52
CA ASP A 42 0.06 15.85 -37.50
C ASP A 42 -0.75 16.07 -36.22
N LYS A 43 -2.10 16.12 -36.33
CA LYS A 43 -2.99 16.33 -35.18
C LYS A 43 -3.57 15.04 -34.59
N LEU A 44 -4.09 14.15 -35.44
CA LEU A 44 -4.76 12.93 -35.02
C LEU A 44 -3.86 11.70 -35.17
N GLY A 45 -2.98 11.69 -36.16
CA GLY A 45 -1.98 10.63 -36.35
C GLY A 45 -0.78 10.72 -35.39
N ALA A 46 -0.61 11.84 -34.68
CA ALA A 46 0.30 11.95 -33.54
C ALA A 46 -0.24 11.26 -32.28
N ILE A 47 -1.52 10.86 -32.27
CA ILE A 47 -2.06 9.93 -31.28
C ILE A 47 -1.72 8.52 -31.80
N ASP A 48 -0.78 7.82 -31.16
CA ASP A 48 -0.35 6.44 -31.51
C ASP A 48 -1.44 5.38 -31.20
N GLY A 49 -2.72 5.80 -31.22
CA GLY A 49 -3.89 5.01 -30.91
C GLY A 49 -4.40 5.19 -29.47
N ILE A 50 -5.34 4.31 -29.12
CA ILE A 50 -5.89 4.16 -27.77
C ILE A 50 -5.29 2.88 -27.19
N SER A 51 -4.68 2.97 -26.01
CA SER A 51 -4.03 1.81 -25.37
C SER A 51 -4.76 1.35 -24.11
N SER A 52 -4.75 0.04 -23.88
CA SER A 52 -5.15 -0.59 -22.61
C SER A 52 -3.94 -1.03 -21.77
N SER A 53 -2.72 -0.67 -22.17
CA SER A 53 -1.51 -0.96 -21.40
C SER A 53 -1.47 -0.13 -20.12
N ARG A 54 -1.22 -0.79 -18.97
CA ARG A 54 -0.99 -0.15 -17.66
C ARG A 54 0.40 0.49 -17.54
N GLU A 55 1.31 0.11 -18.43
CA GLU A 55 2.73 0.47 -18.37
C GLU A 55 3.13 1.53 -19.41
N SER A 56 2.19 1.99 -20.24
CA SER A 56 2.50 3.00 -21.26
C SER A 56 2.76 4.36 -20.61
N ASN A 57 3.87 4.99 -20.95
CA ASN A 57 4.28 6.32 -20.49
C ASN A 57 4.40 7.33 -21.64
N SER A 58 3.83 7.03 -22.80
CA SER A 58 3.88 7.89 -23.99
C SER A 58 2.90 9.06 -23.85
N ASP A 59 3.39 10.28 -24.02
CA ASP A 59 2.57 11.50 -24.09
C ASP A 59 1.74 11.60 -25.39
N LYS A 60 1.99 10.67 -26.32
CA LYS A 60 1.31 10.54 -27.62
C LYS A 60 0.22 9.47 -27.65
N ILE A 61 -0.09 8.80 -26.54
CA ILE A 61 -1.09 7.72 -26.52
C ILE A 61 -2.21 8.06 -25.54
N ALA A 62 -3.46 7.93 -25.98
CA ALA A 62 -4.61 8.09 -25.09
C ALA A 62 -4.91 6.78 -24.35
N ALA A 63 -5.33 6.88 -23.09
CA ALA A 63 -5.83 5.73 -22.32
C ALA A 63 -7.21 5.29 -22.85
N SER A 64 -7.43 3.98 -22.97
CA SER A 64 -8.75 3.41 -23.28
C SER A 64 -9.73 3.61 -22.13
N THR A 65 -11.02 3.77 -22.46
CA THR A 65 -12.08 3.83 -21.45
C THR A 65 -12.20 2.53 -20.65
N ALA A 66 -11.84 1.38 -21.25
CA ALA A 66 -11.77 0.10 -20.56
C ALA A 66 -10.69 0.12 -19.46
N LEU A 67 -9.47 0.56 -19.77
CA LEU A 67 -8.38 0.72 -18.80
C LEU A 67 -8.77 1.68 -17.65
N VAL A 68 -9.40 2.81 -17.98
CA VAL A 68 -9.87 3.76 -16.95
C VAL A 68 -10.95 3.13 -16.06
N SER A 69 -11.87 2.35 -16.64
CA SER A 69 -12.91 1.64 -15.88
C SER A 69 -12.31 0.56 -14.97
N GLU A 70 -11.30 -0.17 -15.43
CA GLU A 70 -10.56 -1.15 -14.63
C GLU A 70 -9.86 -0.47 -13.45
N LEU A 71 -9.09 0.59 -13.69
CA LEU A 71 -8.40 1.34 -12.62
C LEU A 71 -9.39 1.88 -11.57
N ASN A 72 -10.56 2.36 -12.02
CA ASN A 72 -11.61 2.81 -11.11
C ASN A 72 -12.24 1.66 -10.31
N SER A 73 -12.32 0.47 -10.91
CA SER A 73 -12.84 -0.76 -10.26
C SER A 73 -11.83 -1.33 -9.26
N ASP A 74 -10.54 -1.35 -9.61
CA ASP A 74 -9.44 -1.82 -8.76
C ASP A 74 -9.35 -0.99 -7.47
N LEU A 75 -9.60 0.32 -7.55
CA LEU A 75 -9.67 1.21 -6.39
C LEU A 75 -11.02 1.13 -5.64
N GLY A 76 -12.03 0.48 -6.22
CA GLY A 76 -13.38 0.41 -5.66
C GLY A 76 -14.01 1.78 -5.40
N GLY A 77 -13.64 2.81 -6.17
CA GLY A 77 -14.06 4.20 -5.95
C GLY A 77 -13.33 4.95 -4.82
N CYS A 78 -12.31 4.36 -4.20
CA CYS A 78 -11.43 5.07 -3.27
C CYS A 78 -10.42 5.94 -4.02
N GLN A 79 -9.92 6.99 -3.37
CA GLN A 79 -8.94 7.91 -3.95
C GLN A 79 -7.79 8.15 -2.95
N PHE A 80 -6.58 8.41 -3.44
CA PHE A 80 -5.48 8.88 -2.60
C PHE A 80 -5.40 10.40 -2.60
N GLY A 81 -4.87 10.97 -1.52
CA GLY A 81 -4.70 12.41 -1.39
C GLY A 81 -3.91 12.79 -0.15
N PHE A 82 -3.89 14.08 0.15
CA PHE A 82 -3.24 14.63 1.34
C PHE A 82 -4.29 15.24 2.27
N THR A 83 -4.10 15.04 3.56
CA THR A 83 -4.87 15.73 4.61
C THR A 83 -4.48 17.22 4.67
N PHE A 84 -5.22 18.03 5.43
CA PHE A 84 -4.97 19.47 5.55
C PHE A 84 -3.57 19.80 6.09
N ASP A 85 -3.04 18.94 6.95
CA ASP A 85 -1.69 18.96 7.52
C ASP A 85 -0.63 18.33 6.61
N GLY A 86 -0.98 17.89 5.40
CA GLY A 86 -0.06 17.41 4.38
C GLY A 86 0.35 15.94 4.51
N LEU A 87 -0.32 15.15 5.35
CA LEU A 87 -0.04 13.72 5.48
C LEU A 87 -0.72 12.92 4.35
N PRO A 88 -0.05 11.90 3.80
CA PRO A 88 -0.65 11.04 2.80
C PRO A 88 -1.80 10.21 3.40
N GLY A 89 -2.86 10.03 2.63
CA GLY A 89 -4.04 9.30 3.07
C GLY A 89 -4.94 8.82 1.93
N TYR A 90 -6.13 8.36 2.30
CA TYR A 90 -7.14 7.85 1.38
C TYR A 90 -8.53 8.44 1.66
N LYS A 91 -9.30 8.63 0.61
CA LYS A 91 -10.73 8.94 0.64
C LYS A 91 -11.52 7.67 0.43
N LYS A 92 -12.53 7.47 1.27
CA LYS A 92 -13.54 6.43 1.05
C LYS A 92 -14.45 6.85 -0.11
N VAL A 93 -15.17 5.90 -0.69
CA VAL A 93 -16.13 6.15 -1.76
C VAL A 93 -17.11 7.25 -1.37
N GLY A 94 -17.21 8.29 -2.20
CA GLY A 94 -18.13 9.43 -2.00
C GLY A 94 -17.76 10.37 -0.85
N ALA A 95 -16.57 10.24 -0.26
CA ALA A 95 -16.11 11.13 0.81
C ALA A 95 -15.23 12.27 0.27
N ASP A 96 -15.43 13.48 0.79
CA ASP A 96 -14.52 14.60 0.52
C ASP A 96 -13.30 14.60 1.46
N THR A 97 -13.46 14.05 2.67
CA THR A 97 -12.43 13.97 3.71
C THR A 97 -11.37 12.91 3.38
N VAL A 98 -10.09 13.30 3.44
CA VAL A 98 -8.95 12.39 3.39
C VAL A 98 -8.68 11.86 4.80
N TYR A 99 -8.56 10.54 4.95
CA TYR A 99 -8.13 9.89 6.18
C TYR A 99 -6.64 9.54 6.06
N PRO A 100 -5.76 9.98 6.98
CA PRO A 100 -4.33 9.69 6.89
C PRO A 100 -4.07 8.18 7.01
N PHE A 101 -3.02 7.69 6.35
CA PHE A 101 -2.53 6.34 6.60
C PHE A 101 -1.97 6.25 8.02
N LYS A 102 -2.10 5.08 8.66
CA LYS A 102 -1.51 4.88 9.98
C LYS A 102 0.02 4.84 9.87
N GLY A 103 0.70 5.70 10.60
CA GLY A 103 2.14 5.65 10.81
C GLY A 103 2.55 4.61 11.85
N TRP A 104 3.86 4.37 11.94
CA TRP A 104 4.44 3.52 12.99
C TRP A 104 5.69 4.17 13.59
N TYR A 105 5.92 3.94 14.88
CA TYR A 105 7.05 4.45 15.65
C TYR A 105 7.66 3.32 16.48
N TYR A 106 8.99 3.17 16.43
CA TYR A 106 9.70 2.17 17.22
C TYR A 106 9.93 2.68 18.64
N LEU A 107 9.33 2.02 19.64
CA LEU A 107 9.44 2.41 21.04
C LEU A 107 10.75 1.94 21.69
N GLY A 108 11.50 1.04 21.02
CA GLY A 108 12.75 0.49 21.53
C GLY A 108 12.64 -0.94 22.05
N GLU A 109 13.76 -1.44 22.59
CA GLU A 109 13.80 -2.69 23.36
C GLU A 109 13.47 -2.40 24.83
N GLY A 110 12.68 -3.26 25.46
CA GLY A 110 12.25 -3.08 26.85
C GLY A 110 10.99 -3.87 27.19
N TYR A 111 10.55 -3.72 28.44
CA TYR A 111 9.37 -4.40 28.98
C TYR A 111 8.27 -3.42 29.42
N SER A 112 8.61 -2.14 29.53
CA SER A 112 7.70 -1.06 29.89
C SER A 112 8.11 0.21 29.16
N PHE A 113 7.14 0.90 28.58
CA PHE A 113 7.38 2.09 27.76
C PHE A 113 6.44 3.21 28.23
N ASP A 114 7.00 4.39 28.49
CA ASP A 114 6.25 5.60 28.81
C ASP A 114 5.94 6.39 27.53
N LEU A 115 4.65 6.60 27.28
CA LEU A 115 4.13 7.21 26.06
C LEU A 115 3.74 8.68 26.28
N LYS A 116 3.99 9.28 27.45
CA LYS A 116 3.61 10.67 27.75
C LYS A 116 4.26 11.72 26.85
N SER A 117 5.32 11.38 26.12
CA SER A 117 5.90 12.25 25.10
C SER A 117 4.99 12.42 23.88
N PHE A 118 4.04 11.51 23.66
CA PHE A 118 3.02 11.62 22.61
C PHE A 118 1.81 12.39 23.15
N THR A 119 1.41 13.46 22.47
CA THR A 119 0.29 14.32 22.90
C THR A 119 -1.03 13.56 23.07
N ASP A 120 -1.26 12.53 22.25
CA ASP A 120 -2.50 11.76 22.21
C ASP A 120 -2.44 10.43 22.97
N TYR A 121 -1.45 10.24 23.86
CA TYR A 121 -1.24 8.95 24.51
C TYR A 121 -2.49 8.39 25.18
N SER A 122 -3.29 9.24 25.83
CA SER A 122 -4.50 8.84 26.55
C SER A 122 -5.59 8.25 25.66
N HIS A 123 -5.52 8.48 24.34
CA HIS A 123 -6.47 7.94 23.36
C HIS A 123 -6.00 6.63 22.73
N PHE A 124 -4.76 6.20 22.97
CA PHE A 124 -4.30 4.91 22.46
C PHE A 124 -5.03 3.77 23.17
N THR A 125 -5.32 2.73 22.39
CA THR A 125 -5.82 1.45 22.87
C THR A 125 -4.74 0.39 22.70
N ILE A 126 -4.99 -0.81 23.22
CA ILE A 126 -4.04 -1.92 23.10
C ILE A 126 -3.74 -2.31 21.63
N ASP A 127 -4.65 -2.00 20.71
CA ASP A 127 -4.52 -2.26 19.28
C ASP A 127 -3.54 -1.31 18.58
N ASN A 128 -3.22 -0.19 19.23
CA ASN A 128 -2.17 0.71 18.75
C ASN A 128 -0.77 0.13 18.95
N PHE A 129 -0.59 -1.00 19.62
CA PHE A 129 0.75 -1.51 19.93
C PHE A 129 1.03 -2.84 19.25
N ILE A 130 2.22 -3.01 18.69
CA ILE A 130 2.75 -4.32 18.29
C ILE A 130 3.92 -4.61 19.23
N VAL A 131 3.94 -5.81 19.80
CA VAL A 131 5.04 -6.27 20.66
C VAL A 131 5.63 -7.54 20.08
N GLY A 132 6.93 -7.73 20.24
CA GLY A 132 7.62 -8.92 19.76
C GLY A 132 8.83 -9.25 20.62
N SER A 133 9.41 -10.41 20.35
CA SER A 133 10.67 -10.87 20.94
C SER A 133 11.81 -10.82 19.93
N SER A 134 12.99 -10.36 20.32
CA SER A 134 14.18 -10.35 19.46
C SER A 134 15.13 -11.52 19.72
N SER A 135 15.28 -11.97 20.97
CA SER A 135 16.09 -13.15 21.30
C SER A 135 15.80 -13.70 22.69
N ALA A 136 16.04 -15.00 22.89
CA ALA A 136 15.98 -15.67 24.19
C ALA A 136 17.39 -16.18 24.54
N GLY A 137 18.15 -15.36 25.27
CA GLY A 137 19.51 -15.72 25.72
C GLY A 137 19.45 -16.37 27.09
N ALA A 138 19.95 -17.60 27.23
CA ALA A 138 20.26 -18.20 28.52
C ALA A 138 21.63 -18.85 28.43
N SER A 139 22.53 -18.47 29.31
CA SER A 139 23.81 -19.15 29.50
C SER A 139 23.70 -20.03 30.72
N GLN A 140 24.11 -21.29 30.60
CA GLN A 140 24.21 -22.18 31.75
C GLN A 140 25.46 -23.04 31.64
N SER A 141 26.15 -23.20 32.77
CA SER A 141 27.26 -24.13 32.99
C SER A 141 26.92 -24.91 34.26
N GLY A 142 26.61 -26.20 34.10
CA GLY A 142 26.12 -27.04 35.20
C GLY A 142 25.84 -28.44 34.68
N GLY A 143 26.89 -29.21 34.43
CA GLY A 143 26.76 -30.64 34.15
C GLY A 143 26.60 -31.40 35.46
N HIS A 144 25.44 -32.01 35.68
CA HIS A 144 25.33 -33.07 36.68
C HIS A 144 26.00 -34.30 36.07
N GLY A 145 27.30 -34.50 36.31
CA GLY A 145 28.10 -35.56 35.67
C GLY A 145 27.61 -36.99 35.90
N GLU A 146 26.63 -37.15 36.80
CA GLU A 146 25.95 -38.40 37.13
C GLU A 146 24.81 -38.75 36.17
N PHE A 147 24.26 -37.78 35.43
CA PHE A 147 23.08 -37.98 34.58
C PHE A 147 23.32 -37.50 33.15
N ASN A 148 22.83 -38.28 32.18
CA ASN A 148 22.69 -37.80 30.80
C ASN A 148 21.60 -36.74 30.75
N THR A 149 21.99 -35.51 30.44
CA THR A 149 21.07 -34.36 30.44
C THR A 149 21.04 -33.65 29.09
N TYR A 150 19.91 -33.02 28.79
CA TYR A 150 19.74 -32.18 27.60
C TYR A 150 19.10 -30.84 27.98
N ALA A 151 19.38 -29.82 27.16
CA ALA A 151 18.81 -28.49 27.35
C ALA A 151 17.32 -28.51 27.01
N LYS A 152 16.51 -27.95 27.90
CA LYS A 152 15.07 -27.75 27.67
C LYS A 152 14.67 -26.31 27.95
N ILE A 153 13.83 -25.81 27.06
CA ILE A 153 13.15 -24.54 27.17
C ILE A 153 11.65 -24.83 27.20
N ASN A 154 10.95 -24.42 28.26
CA ASN A 154 9.49 -24.39 28.24
C ASN A 154 9.07 -23.18 27.42
N GLY A 155 8.13 -23.31 26.48
CA GLY A 155 7.70 -22.19 25.64
C GLY A 155 7.19 -20.99 26.43
N PHE A 156 7.18 -19.82 25.79
CA PHE A 156 6.64 -18.58 26.35
C PHE A 156 5.46 -18.08 25.51
N SER A 157 4.61 -17.27 26.15
CA SER A 157 3.54 -16.52 25.50
C SER A 157 3.64 -15.08 25.93
N LEU A 158 3.99 -14.18 25.00
CA LEU A 158 3.98 -12.75 25.26
C LEU A 158 2.55 -12.24 25.30
N SER A 159 2.28 -11.34 26.24
CA SER A 159 1.08 -10.52 26.27
C SER A 159 1.44 -9.07 26.50
N LYS A 160 0.51 -8.17 26.19
CA LYS A 160 0.66 -6.73 26.33
C LYS A 160 -0.54 -6.14 27.05
N SER A 161 -0.30 -5.13 27.86
CA SER A 161 -1.33 -4.30 28.48
C SER A 161 -0.98 -2.82 28.33
N TYR A 162 -2.00 -1.97 28.26
CA TYR A 162 -1.82 -0.53 28.18
C TYR A 162 -2.71 0.17 29.21
N ASP A 163 -2.10 0.99 30.06
CA ASP A 163 -2.82 1.90 30.93
C ASP A 163 -2.83 3.29 30.28
N ASN A 164 -4.00 3.69 29.77
CA ASN A 164 -4.16 4.97 29.08
C ASN A 164 -4.17 6.18 30.02
N LYS A 165 -4.39 6.00 31.32
CA LYS A 165 -4.32 7.09 32.31
C LYS A 165 -2.86 7.38 32.64
N LEU A 166 -2.08 6.32 32.83
CA LEU A 166 -0.65 6.43 33.13
C LEU A 166 0.21 6.59 31.89
N GLY A 167 -0.29 6.22 30.71
CA GLY A 167 0.46 6.24 29.46
C GLY A 167 1.50 5.14 29.36
N ILE A 168 1.31 4.01 30.05
CA ILE A 168 2.31 2.95 30.15
C ILE A 168 1.88 1.72 29.37
N LEU A 169 2.70 1.33 28.39
CA LEU A 169 2.63 0.02 27.74
C LEU A 169 3.52 -0.96 28.51
N THR A 170 2.98 -2.10 28.90
CA THR A 170 3.72 -3.17 29.58
C THR A 170 3.66 -4.46 28.77
N ILE A 171 4.82 -5.09 28.60
CA ILE A 171 4.96 -6.43 28.02
C ILE A 171 5.08 -7.43 29.16
N ASN A 172 4.29 -8.49 29.12
CA ASN A 172 4.28 -9.56 30.12
C ASN A 172 4.58 -10.92 29.46
N GLY A 173 4.84 -11.94 30.27
CA GLY A 173 5.10 -13.30 29.79
C GLY A 173 6.46 -13.47 29.09
N TYR A 174 7.37 -12.51 29.29
CA TYR A 174 8.72 -12.53 28.74
C TYR A 174 9.71 -13.39 29.54
N SER A 175 9.28 -13.92 30.69
CA SER A 175 10.12 -14.70 31.60
C SER A 175 9.67 -16.15 31.62
N GLN A 176 10.61 -17.08 31.52
CA GLN A 176 10.34 -18.51 31.53
C GLN A 176 11.46 -19.29 32.23
N LEU A 177 11.18 -20.53 32.61
CA LEU A 177 12.22 -21.45 33.09
C LEU A 177 12.89 -22.15 31.91
N ALA A 178 14.22 -22.13 31.92
CA ALA A 178 15.09 -22.92 31.06
C ALA A 178 16.06 -23.72 31.93
N GLY A 179 16.55 -24.86 31.44
CA GLY A 179 17.45 -25.67 32.25
C GLY A 179 17.76 -27.03 31.64
N CYS A 180 18.25 -27.94 32.48
CA CYS A 180 18.61 -29.28 32.05
C CYS A 180 17.59 -30.32 32.57
N TRP A 181 17.14 -31.17 31.65
CA TRP A 181 16.34 -32.37 31.93
C TRP A 181 17.23 -33.59 31.83
N ASP A 182 17.00 -34.58 32.68
CA ASP A 182 17.54 -35.91 32.45
C ASP A 182 16.68 -36.71 31.47
N ILE A 183 17.15 -37.91 31.14
CA ILE A 183 16.43 -38.85 30.26
C ILE A 183 15.09 -39.34 30.84
N ASP A 184 14.93 -39.28 32.16
CA ASP A 184 13.73 -39.71 32.88
C ASP A 184 12.67 -38.58 33.00
N GLY A 185 12.98 -37.37 32.49
CA GLY A 185 12.06 -36.24 32.43
C GLY A 185 12.06 -35.32 33.66
N TYR A 186 13.05 -35.44 34.54
CA TYR A 186 13.17 -34.60 35.74
C TYR A 186 14.08 -33.39 35.52
N TRP A 187 13.69 -32.25 36.08
CA TRP A 187 14.55 -31.07 36.18
C TRP A 187 15.72 -31.36 37.11
N ARG A 188 16.94 -31.23 36.58
CA ARG A 188 18.16 -31.32 37.39
C ARG A 188 18.72 -29.95 37.75
N TYR A 189 18.45 -28.97 36.91
CA TYR A 189 18.78 -27.57 37.17
C TYR A 189 17.86 -26.64 36.39
N THR A 190 17.55 -25.47 36.95
CA THR A 190 16.71 -24.44 36.33
C THR A 190 17.32 -23.05 36.46
N VAL A 191 17.12 -22.22 35.44
CA VAL A 191 17.39 -20.79 35.44
C VAL A 191 16.18 -20.05 34.89
N THR A 192 15.94 -18.85 35.40
CA THR A 192 14.96 -17.95 34.81
C THR A 192 15.60 -17.27 33.60
N GLN A 193 15.04 -17.49 32.42
CA GLN A 193 15.41 -16.84 31.17
C GLN A 193 14.41 -15.72 30.87
N ASN A 194 14.92 -14.53 30.64
CA ASN A 194 14.12 -13.42 30.11
C ASN A 194 14.38 -13.26 28.62
N VAL A 195 13.31 -13.28 27.84
CA VAL A 195 13.34 -12.97 26.41
C VAL A 195 13.50 -11.46 26.25
N LYS A 196 14.33 -11.02 25.31
CA LYS A 196 14.40 -9.60 24.93
C LYS A 196 13.16 -9.24 24.13
N CYS A 197 12.50 -8.17 24.53
CA CYS A 197 11.26 -7.70 23.90
C CYS A 197 11.45 -6.32 23.27
N PHE A 198 10.61 -6.02 22.29
CA PHE A 198 10.53 -4.72 21.65
C PHE A 198 9.07 -4.33 21.38
N ALA A 199 8.83 -3.05 21.15
CA ALA A 199 7.51 -2.55 20.84
C ALA A 199 7.49 -1.50 19.70
N TYR A 200 6.39 -1.49 18.97
CA TYR A 200 6.03 -0.45 18.00
C TYR A 200 4.68 0.16 18.38
N LEU A 201 4.57 1.48 18.25
CA LEU A 201 3.33 2.22 18.29
C LEU A 201 2.82 2.43 16.86
N ILE A 202 1.58 2.06 16.59
CA ILE A 202 0.82 2.40 15.40
C ILE A 202 -0.05 3.60 15.75
N TYR A 203 0.19 4.72 15.11
CA TYR A 203 -0.52 5.97 15.36
C TYR A 203 -1.04 6.56 14.04
N LYS A 204 -1.89 7.58 14.14
CA LYS A 204 -2.37 8.32 12.97
C LYS A 204 -1.34 9.35 12.57
#